data_AF-A0A512U9G2-F1
#
_entry.id   AF-A0A512U9G2-F1
#
_cell.length_a   1.000
_cell.length_b   1.000
_cell.length_c   1.000
_cell.angle_alpha   90.00
_cell.angle_beta   90.00
_cell.angle_gamma   90.00
#
_symmetry.space_group_name_H-M   'P 1'
#
loop_
_entity.id
_entity.type
_entity.pdbx_description
1 polymer ?
#
loop_
_entity_poly.entity_id
_entity_poly.type
_entity_poly.pdbx_seq_one_letter_code
_entity_poly.pdbx_strand_id
1 'polypeptide(L)'
;MILVTLLALRTLAMAARRSEYGTLHISAVESKPAYINLVIEKDTVFASDVASIFRYGGSSSLVSLSSKKHVTVNEKGKLVMSGKPETGFVLHASEVSGGRRILSYNGEQVFQLCSDHSIGFKSNCGGAQDVRISYYDFSSSS
;
A
#
# COMPACT_ATOMS: atom_id res chain seq x y z
N MET A 1 -9.24 53.92 -26.56
CA MET A 1 -8.95 53.93 -25.12
C MET A 1 -10.24 53.54 -24.40
N ILE A 2 -10.36 52.31 -23.90
CA ILE A 2 -11.00 51.94 -22.64
C ILE A 2 -10.43 50.57 -22.29
N LEU A 3 -9.63 50.62 -21.24
CA LEU A 3 -8.98 49.55 -20.53
C LEU A 3 -10.07 48.80 -19.75
N VAL A 4 -10.44 47.59 -20.16
CA VAL A 4 -11.22 46.68 -19.28
C VAL A 4 -10.24 45.69 -18.68
N THR A 5 -9.66 46.14 -17.59
CA THR A 5 -8.84 45.37 -16.67
C THR A 5 -9.72 44.43 -15.83
N LEU A 6 -9.22 43.21 -15.60
CA LEU A 6 -9.55 42.28 -14.50
C LEU A 6 -10.93 41.60 -14.63
N LEU A 7 -11.09 40.29 -14.44
CA LEU A 7 -10.53 39.48 -13.37
C LEU A 7 -10.61 38.00 -13.79
N ALA A 8 -9.50 37.42 -14.24
CA ALA A 8 -9.43 35.97 -14.44
C ALA A 8 -9.32 35.29 -13.07
N LEU A 9 -10.46 34.98 -12.44
CA LEU A 9 -10.52 34.13 -11.25
C LEU A 9 -10.11 32.70 -11.66
N ARG A 10 -8.80 32.42 -11.60
CA ARG A 10 -8.28 31.05 -11.62
C ARG A 10 -8.67 30.40 -10.29
N THR A 11 -9.84 29.76 -10.25
CA THR A 11 -10.18 28.84 -9.16
C THR A 11 -9.18 27.68 -9.21
N LEU A 12 -8.09 27.78 -8.44
CA LEU A 12 -7.29 26.61 -8.09
C LEU A 12 -8.17 25.75 -7.17
N ALA A 13 -8.92 24.84 -7.76
CA ALA A 13 -9.48 23.72 -7.02
C ALA A 13 -8.30 22.88 -6.53
N MET A 14 -7.81 23.17 -5.32
CA MET A 14 -6.98 22.25 -4.55
C MET A 14 -7.87 21.04 -4.24
N ALA A 15 -7.90 20.07 -5.14
CA ALA A 15 -8.38 18.74 -4.81
C ALA A 15 -7.42 18.17 -3.76
N ALA A 16 -7.71 18.41 -2.49
CA ALA A 16 -7.02 17.80 -1.38
C ALA A 16 -7.15 16.28 -1.57
N ARG A 17 -6.04 15.61 -1.93
CA ARG A 17 -6.02 14.14 -2.02
C ARG A 17 -6.34 13.61 -0.62
N ARG A 18 -7.53 13.05 -0.46
CA ARG A 18 -7.97 12.43 0.80
C ARG A 18 -6.93 11.38 1.13
N SER A 19 -6.26 11.53 2.28
CA SER A 19 -5.39 10.46 2.77
C SER A 19 -6.29 9.32 3.20
N GLU A 20 -6.07 8.15 2.62
CA GLU A 20 -6.86 6.97 2.85
C GLU A 20 -6.15 6.11 3.89
N TYR A 21 -6.86 5.71 4.93
CA TYR A 21 -6.35 4.85 5.99
C TYR A 21 -6.95 3.46 5.85
N GLY A 22 -6.17 2.43 6.19
CA GLY A 22 -6.59 1.06 5.99
C GLY A 22 -5.58 0.04 6.46
N THR A 23 -5.88 -1.22 6.21
CA THR A 23 -5.00 -2.36 6.53
C THR A 23 -4.58 -3.10 5.26
N LEU A 24 -3.42 -3.74 5.34
CA LEU A 24 -2.95 -4.68 4.32
C LEU A 24 -3.20 -6.11 4.78
N HIS A 25 -3.54 -6.97 3.83
CA HIS A 25 -3.82 -8.39 4.03
C HIS A 25 -3.44 -9.18 2.80
N ILE A 26 -2.93 -10.40 3.01
CA ILE A 26 -2.79 -11.40 1.97
C ILE A 26 -4.20 -11.86 1.59
N SER A 27 -4.58 -11.61 0.34
CA SER A 27 -5.89 -11.97 -0.23
C SER A 27 -5.86 -13.27 -1.02
N ALA A 28 -4.66 -13.74 -1.42
CA ALA A 28 -4.48 -15.06 -2.01
C ALA A 28 -3.08 -15.61 -1.73
N VAL A 29 -2.98 -16.93 -1.61
CA VAL A 29 -1.73 -17.72 -1.54
C VAL A 29 -1.81 -18.80 -2.62
N GLU A 30 -0.84 -18.86 -3.53
CA GLU A 30 -0.84 -19.83 -4.65
C GLU A 30 -2.17 -19.85 -5.42
N SER A 31 -2.68 -18.65 -5.73
CA SER A 31 -3.97 -18.41 -6.39
C SER A 31 -5.23 -18.85 -5.63
N LYS A 32 -5.10 -19.36 -4.40
CA LYS A 32 -6.24 -19.70 -3.54
C LYS A 32 -6.58 -18.51 -2.64
N PRO A 33 -7.87 -18.16 -2.48
CA PRO A 33 -8.28 -17.10 -1.57
C PRO A 33 -7.74 -17.31 -0.16
N ALA A 34 -7.24 -16.23 0.44
CA ALA A 34 -6.73 -16.20 1.80
C ALA A 34 -7.15 -14.88 2.47
N TYR A 35 -7.06 -14.82 3.79
CA TYR A 35 -7.28 -13.60 4.55
C TYR A 35 -6.35 -13.59 5.76
N ILE A 36 -5.13 -13.08 5.55
CA ILE A 36 -4.08 -13.03 6.59
C ILE A 36 -3.64 -11.58 6.71
N ASN A 37 -3.68 -11.02 7.92
CA ASN A 37 -3.31 -9.62 8.14
C ASN A 37 -1.80 -9.41 7.97
N LEU A 38 -1.41 -8.18 7.67
CA LEU A 38 -0.01 -7.77 7.72
C LEU A 38 0.26 -6.86 8.92
N VAL A 39 1.31 -7.19 9.67
CA VAL A 39 1.81 -6.44 10.82
C VAL A 39 3.22 -5.93 10.55
N ILE A 40 3.60 -4.83 11.19
CA ILE A 40 4.97 -4.34 11.23
C ILE A 40 5.60 -4.75 12.56
N GLU A 41 6.65 -5.55 12.51
CA GLU A 41 7.48 -5.90 13.67
C GLU A 41 8.95 -5.62 13.38
N LYS A 42 9.62 -4.90 14.29
CA LYS A 42 11.05 -4.55 14.16
C LYS A 42 11.41 -4.03 12.76
N ASP A 43 10.60 -3.10 12.26
CA ASP A 43 10.72 -2.50 10.93
C ASP A 43 10.59 -3.47 9.74
N THR A 44 10.06 -4.69 9.92
CA THR A 44 9.79 -5.64 8.84
C THR A 44 8.30 -5.96 8.77
N VAL A 45 7.77 -6.18 7.56
CA VAL A 45 6.37 -6.54 7.35
C VAL A 45 6.22 -8.07 7.38
N PHE A 46 5.33 -8.55 8.25
CA PHE A 46 5.05 -9.99 8.44
C PHE A 46 3.57 -10.30 8.27
N ALA A 47 3.28 -11.53 7.85
CA ALA A 47 1.95 -12.12 7.99
C ALA A 47 1.64 -12.37 9.47
N SER A 48 0.42 -12.04 9.89
CA SER A 48 -0.01 -12.12 11.29
C SER A 48 -1.54 -12.23 11.40
N ASP A 49 -2.03 -12.54 12.59
CA ASP A 49 -3.44 -12.46 12.98
C ASP A 49 -3.85 -11.02 13.35
N VAL A 50 -2.91 -10.17 13.74
CA VAL A 50 -3.12 -8.74 14.01
C VAL A 50 -2.73 -7.87 12.82
N ALA A 51 -3.34 -6.68 12.71
CA ALA A 51 -3.13 -5.78 11.57
C ALA A 51 -2.43 -4.48 11.99
N SER A 52 -1.47 -4.04 11.18
CA SER A 52 -0.98 -2.67 11.21
C SER A 52 -1.85 -1.75 10.34
N ILE A 53 -1.99 -0.51 10.79
CA ILE A 53 -2.71 0.53 10.03
C ILE A 53 -1.71 1.29 9.16
N PHE A 54 -2.07 1.44 7.90
CA PHE A 54 -1.32 2.17 6.91
C PHE A 54 -2.12 3.37 6.44
N ARG A 55 -1.41 4.42 6.04
CA ARG A 55 -1.92 5.53 5.26
C ARG A 55 -1.38 5.37 3.85
N TYR A 56 -2.28 5.39 2.88
CA TYR A 56 -1.95 5.53 1.47
C TYR A 56 -2.36 6.93 0.99
N GLY A 57 -1.45 7.63 0.33
CA GLY A 57 -1.64 9.02 -0.09
C GLY A 57 -0.88 9.33 -1.36
N GLY A 58 -1.10 10.53 -1.91
CA GLY A 58 -0.80 10.93 -3.29
C GLY A 58 0.62 10.75 -3.84
N SER A 59 1.58 10.23 -3.06
CA SER A 59 2.95 9.93 -3.50
C SER A 59 3.18 8.44 -3.82
N SER A 60 2.13 7.62 -3.99
CA SER A 60 2.25 6.18 -4.28
C SER A 60 3.13 5.46 -3.25
N SER A 61 2.89 5.79 -1.99
CA SER A 61 3.69 5.33 -0.84
C SER A 61 2.77 4.89 0.28
N LEU A 62 3.12 3.75 0.89
CA LEU A 62 2.45 3.22 2.07
C LEU A 62 3.20 3.68 3.32
N VAL A 63 2.50 4.34 4.23
CA VAL A 63 3.09 4.91 5.46
C VAL A 63 2.47 4.23 6.66
N SER A 64 3.28 3.70 7.56
CA SER A 64 2.80 3.18 8.84
C SER A 64 2.20 4.30 9.67
N LEU A 65 0.99 4.08 10.21
CA LEU A 65 0.36 5.07 11.08
C LEU A 65 1.11 5.22 12.41
N SER A 66 1.67 4.14 12.95
CA SER A 66 2.34 4.13 14.27
C SER A 66 3.74 4.74 14.20
N SER A 67 4.58 4.27 13.28
CA SER A 67 5.99 4.70 13.21
C SER A 67 6.25 5.89 12.29
N LYS A 68 5.26 6.27 11.46
CA LYS A 68 5.39 7.28 10.39
C LYS A 68 6.45 6.96 9.33
N LYS A 69 7.03 5.76 9.37
CA LYS A 69 7.95 5.26 8.34
C LYS A 69 7.20 4.77 7.11
N HIS A 70 7.91 4.69 6.00
CA HIS A 70 7.42 4.23 4.70
C HIS A 70 7.75 2.75 4.50
N VAL A 71 6.84 2.00 3.87
CA VAL A 71 7.15 0.68 3.35
C VAL A 71 8.08 0.84 2.16
N THR A 72 9.19 0.11 2.15
CA THR A 72 10.14 0.00 1.03
C THR A 72 10.51 -1.48 0.83
N VAL A 73 11.20 -1.79 -0.26
CA VAL A 73 11.79 -3.11 -0.53
C VAL A 73 13.29 -2.99 -0.35
N ASN A 74 13.87 -3.75 0.59
CA ASN A 74 15.33 -3.72 0.80
C ASN A 74 16.09 -4.53 -0.27
N GLU A 75 17.42 -4.51 -0.21
CA GLU A 75 18.32 -5.22 -1.14
C GLU A 75 18.09 -6.74 -1.20
N LYS A 76 17.45 -7.33 -0.18
CA LYS A 76 17.10 -8.76 -0.14
C LYS A 76 15.69 -9.04 -0.68
N GLY A 77 15.02 -8.03 -1.21
CA GLY A 77 13.64 -8.11 -1.66
C GLY A 77 12.63 -8.15 -0.52
N LYS A 78 12.97 -7.84 0.74
CA LYS A 78 11.99 -7.85 1.85
C LYS A 78 11.29 -6.51 2.00
N LEU A 79 10.00 -6.54 2.32
CA LEU A 79 9.24 -5.35 2.69
C LEU A 79 9.62 -4.92 4.12
N VAL A 80 10.20 -3.72 4.22
CA VAL A 80 10.69 -3.14 5.48
C VAL A 80 10.26 -1.69 5.62
N MET A 81 10.43 -1.14 6.81
CA MET A 81 10.13 0.25 7.13
C MET A 81 11.38 1.12 6.99
N SER A 82 11.25 2.24 6.28
CA SER A 82 12.32 3.21 6.05
C SER A 82 11.85 4.63 6.36
N GLY A 83 12.77 5.49 6.78
CA GLY A 83 12.49 6.93 6.93
C GLY A 83 12.34 7.67 5.59
N LYS A 84 12.74 7.04 4.47
CA LYS A 84 12.65 7.62 3.13
C LYS A 84 11.43 7.08 2.40
N PRO A 85 10.64 7.92 1.71
CA PRO A 85 9.56 7.45 0.87
C PRO A 85 10.07 6.56 -0.26
N GLU A 86 9.44 5.40 -0.40
CA GLU A 86 9.55 4.57 -1.59
C GLU A 86 8.39 4.90 -2.53
N THR A 87 8.70 5.08 -3.82
CA THR A 87 7.71 5.16 -4.89
C THR A 87 7.60 3.81 -5.59
N GLY A 88 6.42 3.49 -6.12
CA GLY A 88 6.20 2.26 -6.89
C GLY A 88 5.08 1.41 -6.33
N PHE A 89 4.66 1.65 -5.09
CA PHE A 89 3.47 1.05 -4.53
C PHE A 89 2.22 1.72 -5.11
N VAL A 90 1.39 0.93 -5.79
CA VAL A 90 0.14 1.40 -6.40
C VAL A 90 -1.01 0.54 -5.94
N LEU A 91 -2.10 1.18 -5.53
CA LEU A 91 -3.37 0.53 -5.21
C LEU A 91 -4.31 0.58 -6.41
N HIS A 92 -4.64 -0.58 -6.96
CA HIS A 92 -5.58 -0.76 -8.07
C HIS A 92 -6.99 -1.03 -7.54
N ALA A 93 -8.01 -0.45 -8.14
CA ALA A 93 -9.38 -0.81 -7.84
C ALA A 93 -9.59 -2.31 -8.11
N SER A 94 -10.21 -3.03 -7.17
CA SER A 94 -10.66 -4.39 -7.42
C SER A 94 -12.06 -4.36 -8.02
N GLU A 95 -12.30 -5.16 -9.06
CA GLU A 95 -13.65 -5.36 -9.63
C GLU A 95 -14.61 -6.03 -8.64
N VAL A 96 -14.04 -6.72 -7.64
CA VAL A 96 -14.79 -7.35 -6.55
C VAL A 96 -15.03 -6.30 -5.47
N SER A 97 -16.23 -5.71 -5.52
CA SER A 97 -16.74 -4.60 -4.70
C SER A 97 -16.45 -4.70 -3.20
N GLY A 98 -16.34 -3.53 -2.54
CA GLY A 98 -16.26 -3.40 -1.08
C GLY A 98 -15.04 -2.63 -0.54
N GLY A 99 -14.50 -1.66 -1.29
CA GLY A 99 -13.36 -0.84 -0.82
C GLY A 99 -12.01 -1.57 -0.78
N ARG A 100 -11.94 -2.79 -1.35
CA ARG A 100 -10.70 -3.55 -1.52
C ARG A 100 -9.94 -3.07 -2.74
N ARG A 101 -8.65 -2.85 -2.56
CA ARG A 101 -7.73 -2.48 -3.65
C ARG A 101 -6.56 -3.44 -3.68
N ILE A 102 -6.08 -3.80 -4.86
CA ILE A 102 -4.94 -4.71 -5.01
C ILE A 102 -3.66 -3.90 -4.98
N LEU A 103 -2.72 -4.30 -4.12
CA LEU A 103 -1.40 -3.68 -4.07
C LEU A 103 -0.55 -4.22 -5.22
N SER A 104 0.15 -3.32 -5.90
CA SER A 104 1.28 -3.66 -6.77
C SER A 104 2.51 -2.89 -6.34
N TYR A 105 3.69 -3.42 -6.63
CA TYR A 105 4.96 -2.70 -6.54
C TYR A 105 5.67 -2.76 -7.89
N ASN A 106 6.01 -1.59 -8.46
CA ASN A 106 6.62 -1.47 -9.80
C ASN A 106 5.84 -2.22 -10.90
N GLY A 107 4.51 -2.16 -10.84
CA GLY A 107 3.60 -2.77 -11.82
C GLY A 107 3.25 -4.24 -11.57
N GLU A 108 3.91 -4.90 -10.63
CA GLU A 108 3.75 -6.32 -10.34
C GLU A 108 2.87 -6.53 -9.10
N GLN A 109 1.92 -7.46 -9.16
CA GLN A 109 0.95 -7.73 -8.07
C GLN A 109 1.29 -8.97 -7.24
N VAL A 110 2.38 -9.66 -7.59
CA VAL A 110 2.83 -10.87 -6.91
C VAL A 110 3.94 -10.52 -5.93
N PHE A 111 3.74 -10.92 -4.69
CA PHE A 111 4.68 -10.84 -3.58
C PHE A 111 5.01 -12.26 -3.11
N GLN A 112 5.99 -12.41 -2.22
CA GLN A 112 6.36 -13.70 -1.64
C GLN A 112 6.06 -13.71 -0.15
N LEU A 113 5.40 -14.76 0.33
CA LEU A 113 5.35 -15.11 1.74
C LEU A 113 6.50 -16.06 2.06
N CYS A 114 7.45 -15.61 2.86
CA CYS A 114 8.61 -16.40 3.24
C CYS A 114 8.30 -17.38 4.39
N SER A 115 9.17 -18.38 4.60
CA SER A 115 9.05 -19.33 5.72
C SER A 115 9.14 -18.70 7.12
N ASP A 116 9.76 -17.52 7.24
CA ASP A 116 9.77 -16.70 8.46
C ASP A 116 8.56 -15.76 8.56
N HIS A 117 7.54 -15.96 7.71
CA HIS A 117 6.35 -15.15 7.55
C HIS A 117 6.58 -13.71 7.09
N SER A 118 7.83 -13.32 6.78
CA SER A 118 8.09 -12.00 6.22
C SER A 118 7.59 -11.91 4.79
N ILE A 119 7.21 -10.69 4.39
CA ILE A 119 6.73 -10.41 3.04
C ILE A 119 7.90 -9.94 2.18
N GLY A 120 8.04 -10.55 1.01
CA GLY A 120 9.04 -10.21 0.00
C GLY A 120 8.43 -9.76 -1.32
N PHE A 121 9.27 -9.18 -2.17
CA PHE A 121 9.01 -8.82 -3.56
C PHE A 121 10.22 -9.22 -4.39
N LYS A 122 10.03 -10.12 -5.35
CA LYS A 122 11.11 -10.77 -6.12
C LYS A 122 12.20 -11.31 -5.19
N SER A 123 11.81 -11.84 -4.03
CA SER A 123 12.73 -12.34 -3.01
C SER A 123 12.97 -13.83 -3.19
N ASN A 124 14.22 -14.27 -3.05
CA ASN A 124 14.62 -15.67 -3.11
C ASN A 124 14.59 -16.36 -1.74
N CYS A 125 13.63 -16.00 -0.88
CA CYS A 125 13.55 -16.59 0.46
C CYS A 125 13.11 -18.07 0.40
N GLY A 126 13.65 -18.89 1.31
CA GLY A 126 13.35 -20.31 1.35
C GLY A 126 11.88 -20.58 1.64
N GLY A 127 11.26 -21.45 0.84
CA GLY A 127 9.85 -21.81 0.96
C GLY A 127 8.89 -20.69 0.56
N ALA A 128 9.33 -19.74 -0.25
CA ALA A 128 8.51 -18.65 -0.74
C ALA A 128 7.24 -19.18 -1.42
N GLN A 129 6.09 -18.66 -1.00
CA GLN A 129 4.81 -18.87 -1.68
C GLN A 129 4.39 -17.57 -2.33
N ASP A 130 3.86 -17.65 -3.55
CA ASP A 130 3.35 -16.47 -4.24
C ASP A 130 2.04 -16.01 -3.60
N VAL A 131 1.99 -14.73 -3.27
CA VAL A 131 0.85 -14.11 -2.60
C VAL A 131 0.40 -12.84 -3.30
N ARG A 132 -0.90 -12.56 -3.18
CA ARG A 132 -1.47 -11.25 -3.54
C ARG A 132 -1.84 -10.50 -2.28
N ILE A 133 -1.55 -9.20 -2.28
CA ILE A 133 -1.83 -8.33 -1.15
C ILE A 133 -2.95 -7.35 -1.55
N SER A 134 -3.92 -7.21 -0.68
CA SER A 134 -4.97 -6.22 -0.80
C SER A 134 -4.84 -5.15 0.28
N TYR A 135 -5.41 -3.99 0.01
CA TYR A 135 -5.60 -2.88 0.93
C TYR A 135 -7.10 -2.73 1.17
N TYR A 136 -7.52 -2.63 2.43
CA TYR A 136 -8.91 -2.39 2.79
C TYR A 136 -9.05 -1.00 3.40
N ASP A 137 -9.83 -0.16 2.73
CA ASP A 137 -10.02 1.22 3.13
C ASP A 137 -11.07 1.35 4.24
N PHE A 138 -10.74 2.04 5.33
CA PHE A 138 -11.70 2.31 6.40
C PHE A 138 -12.82 3.26 5.96
N SER A 139 -12.58 4.10 4.95
CA SER A 139 -13.56 5.07 4.45
C SER A 139 -14.61 4.47 3.51
N SER A 140 -14.56 3.16 3.23
CA SER A 140 -15.51 2.47 2.34
C SER A 140 -16.81 2.00 3.02
N SER A 141 -17.06 2.42 4.27
CA SER A 141 -18.29 2.13 5.03
C SER A 141 -19.18 3.37 5.18
N SER A 142 -19.60 3.96 4.05
CA SER A 142 -20.61 5.02 4.00
C SER A 142 -21.71 4.67 3.01
#